data_AF-A0A2H1WH04-F1
#
_entry.id   AF-A0A2H1WH04-F1
#
_cell.length_a   1.000
_cell.length_b   1.000
_cell.length_c   1.000
_cell.angle_alpha   90.00
_cell.angle_beta   90.00
_cell.angle_gamma   90.00
#
_symmetry.space_group_name_H-M   'P 1'
#
loop_
_entity.id
_entity.type
_entity.pdbx_description
1 polymer ?
#
loop_
_entity_poly.entity_id
_entity_poly.type
_entity_poly.pdbx_seq_one_letter_code
_entity_poly.pdbx_strand_id
1 'polypeptide(L)'
;MNAFFVWLPFIVNAFMTSVVAGQKDLTICEMIRLTHSLNSTSTVQPQDCSMNTEAMSLVFGITMFLAVGNLFMSSIINCIGRKRLVIGIQMVAGLSALLLNFSPYWILSAIMFMIFLSAIFNFGFMNTYSVDVFPTYVKAMAVCLTLMVGRASAVIGINVLKRLLDNNCEAAFYIYGSIAFGGGIVAFLLPSDEKIKSQKKPLQT
;
A
#
# COMPACT_ATOMS: atom_id res chain seq x y z
N MET A 1 -4.11 0.15 1.57
CA MET A 1 -3.03 -0.29 0.65
C MET A 1 -2.73 -1.79 0.68
N ASN A 2 -3.04 -2.53 1.75
CA ASN A 2 -2.78 -3.99 1.83
C ASN A 2 -3.31 -4.79 0.63
N ALA A 3 -4.43 -4.36 0.03
CA ALA A 3 -4.97 -4.95 -1.20
C ALA A 3 -3.95 -4.99 -2.35
N PHE A 4 -3.21 -3.90 -2.57
CA PHE A 4 -2.21 -3.82 -3.63
C PHE A 4 -0.98 -4.68 -3.34
N PHE A 5 -0.63 -4.87 -2.07
CA PHE A 5 0.47 -5.77 -1.70
C PHE A 5 0.14 -7.23 -2.01
N VAL A 6 -1.11 -7.65 -1.74
CA VAL A 6 -1.57 -9.02 -2.05
C VAL A 6 -1.60 -9.27 -3.56
N TRP A 7 -2.02 -8.28 -4.35
CA TRP A 7 -2.06 -8.38 -5.82
C TRP A 7 -0.76 -7.92 -6.50
N LEU A 8 0.27 -7.56 -5.73
CA LEU A 8 1.56 -7.12 -6.26
C LEU A 8 2.21 -8.14 -7.20
N PRO A 9 2.29 -9.46 -6.90
CA PRO A 9 2.90 -10.40 -7.84
C PRO A 9 2.14 -10.46 -9.17
N PHE A 10 0.81 -10.33 -9.15
CA PHE A 10 0.00 -10.27 -10.37
C PHE A 10 0.30 -9.02 -11.20
N ILE A 11 0.35 -7.85 -10.54
CA ILE A 11 0.63 -6.56 -11.20
C ILE A 11 2.06 -6.55 -11.79
N VAL A 12 3.04 -7.03 -11.01
CA VAL A 12 4.44 -7.10 -11.46
C VAL A 12 4.61 -8.13 -12.57
N ASN A 13 3.91 -9.27 -12.51
CA ASN A 13 3.93 -10.25 -13.58
C ASN A 13 3.41 -9.65 -14.89
N ALA A 14 2.25 -8.97 -14.86
CA ALA A 14 1.71 -8.29 -16.05
C ALA A 14 2.68 -7.24 -16.62
N PHE A 15 3.31 -6.46 -15.72
CA PHE A 15 4.34 -5.51 -16.09
C PHE A 15 5.55 -6.18 -16.75
N MET A 16 6.12 -7.22 -16.15
CA MET A 16 7.27 -7.94 -16.72
C MET A 16 6.94 -8.58 -18.07
N THR A 17 5.75 -9.17 -18.23
CA THR A 17 5.31 -9.74 -19.51
C THR A 17 5.25 -8.67 -20.61
N SER A 18 4.69 -7.48 -20.33
CA SER A 18 4.64 -6.38 -21.31
C SER A 18 6.02 -5.80 -21.66
N VAL A 19 6.94 -5.71 -20.69
CA VAL A 19 8.30 -5.22 -20.91
C VAL A 19 9.11 -6.20 -21.77
N VAL A 20 9.00 -7.51 -21.50
CA VAL A 20 9.64 -8.56 -22.32
C VAL A 20 9.07 -8.60 -23.74
N ALA A 21 7.77 -8.31 -23.90
CA ALA A 21 7.11 -8.21 -25.21
C ALA A 21 7.54 -6.95 -26.02
N GLY A 22 8.43 -6.10 -25.49
CA GLY A 22 8.95 -4.92 -26.18
C GLY A 22 8.00 -3.71 -26.18
N GLN A 23 6.94 -3.77 -25.39
CA GLN A 23 5.85 -2.80 -25.35
C GLN A 23 6.11 -1.76 -24.26
N LYS A 24 6.82 -0.67 -24.62
CA LYS A 24 7.38 0.32 -23.67
C LYS A 24 6.54 1.58 -23.47
N ASP A 25 5.60 1.88 -24.37
CA ASP A 25 4.82 3.14 -24.35
C ASP A 25 3.38 2.91 -23.90
N LEU A 26 3.19 2.09 -22.87
CA LEU A 26 1.88 1.71 -22.35
C LEU A 26 1.73 2.13 -20.88
N THR A 27 0.51 2.48 -20.49
CA THR A 27 0.17 2.72 -19.10
C THR A 27 0.10 1.40 -18.34
N ILE A 28 0.22 1.44 -17.01
CA ILE A 28 0.12 0.23 -16.16
C ILE A 28 -1.22 -0.50 -16.38
N CYS A 29 -2.31 0.23 -16.53
CA CYS A 29 -3.62 -0.38 -16.76
C CYS A 29 -3.73 -1.04 -18.13
N GLU A 30 -3.10 -0.47 -19.15
CA GLU A 30 -3.05 -1.08 -20.48
C GLU A 30 -2.23 -2.37 -20.45
N MET A 31 -1.09 -2.37 -19.74
CA MET A 31 -0.27 -3.57 -19.53
C MET A 31 -1.06 -4.69 -18.84
N ILE A 32 -1.82 -4.36 -17.79
CA ILE A 32 -2.66 -5.34 -17.08
C ILE A 32 -3.76 -5.90 -17.99
N ARG A 33 -4.44 -5.06 -18.77
CA ARG A 33 -5.47 -5.49 -19.73
C ARG A 33 -4.88 -6.39 -20.82
N LEU A 34 -3.71 -6.05 -21.35
CA LEU A 34 -3.02 -6.86 -22.36
C LEU A 34 -2.68 -8.25 -21.84
N THR A 35 -2.10 -8.36 -20.64
CA THR A 35 -1.82 -9.68 -20.03
C THR A 35 -3.10 -10.48 -19.77
N HIS A 36 -4.18 -9.83 -19.32
CA HIS A 36 -5.47 -10.50 -19.12
C HIS A 36 -6.07 -11.02 -20.45
N SER A 37 -5.93 -10.26 -21.53
CA SER A 37 -6.39 -10.67 -22.86
C SER A 37 -5.61 -11.87 -23.41
N LEU A 38 -4.27 -11.89 -23.25
CA LEU A 38 -3.42 -13.01 -23.66
C LEU A 38 -3.71 -14.31 -22.89
N ASN A 39 -4.07 -14.18 -21.61
CA ASN A 39 -4.50 -15.30 -20.78
C ASN A 39 -5.92 -15.80 -21.18
N SER A 40 -6.75 -14.95 -21.77
CA SER A 40 -8.12 -15.31 -22.19
C SER A 40 -8.15 -16.05 -23.54
N THR A 41 -7.16 -15.86 -24.41
CA THR A 41 -7.01 -16.59 -25.68
C THR A 41 -6.27 -17.93 -25.53
N SER A 42 -5.66 -18.17 -24.37
CA SER A 42 -4.97 -19.43 -24.07
C SER A 42 -5.95 -20.35 -23.36
N THR A 43 -6.39 -21.40 -24.04
CA THR A 43 -7.15 -22.51 -23.44
C THR A 43 -6.50 -22.92 -22.13
N VAL A 44 -7.29 -22.88 -21.06
CA VAL A 44 -6.97 -23.37 -19.72
C VAL A 44 -6.44 -24.80 -19.83
N GLN A 45 -5.12 -24.96 -19.84
CA GLN A 45 -4.51 -26.16 -19.32
C GLN A 45 -4.27 -25.88 -17.83
N PRO A 46 -4.75 -26.72 -16.90
CA PRO A 46 -4.44 -26.57 -15.49
C PRO A 46 -2.97 -26.92 -15.33
N GLN A 47 -2.08 -25.95 -15.55
CA GLN A 47 -0.66 -26.14 -15.31
C GLN A 47 -0.45 -26.10 -13.81
N ASP A 48 -0.50 -27.30 -13.23
CA ASP A 48 -0.04 -27.72 -11.92
C ASP A 48 -0.19 -26.69 -10.79
N CYS A 49 -1.14 -26.99 -9.90
CA CYS A 49 -1.11 -26.56 -8.51
C CYS A 49 0.08 -27.23 -7.77
N SER A 50 1.31 -27.03 -8.25
CA SER A 50 2.50 -27.12 -7.43
C SER A 50 2.88 -25.69 -7.05
N MET A 51 2.99 -25.40 -5.75
CA MET A 51 3.56 -24.12 -5.32
C MET A 51 5.01 -24.08 -5.81
N ASN A 52 5.21 -23.45 -6.96
CA ASN A 52 6.50 -23.35 -7.61
C ASN A 52 7.48 -22.62 -6.65
N THR A 53 8.66 -23.20 -6.43
CA THR A 53 9.74 -22.63 -5.59
C THR A 53 10.06 -21.18 -5.97
N GLU A 54 9.84 -20.82 -7.24
CA GLU A 54 9.96 -19.47 -7.81
C GLU A 54 8.96 -18.45 -7.25
N ALA A 55 7.73 -18.88 -6.92
CA ALA A 55 6.74 -17.99 -6.30
C ALA A 55 7.09 -17.72 -4.83
N MET A 56 7.61 -18.74 -4.13
CA MET A 56 8.13 -18.54 -2.77
C MET A 56 9.37 -17.64 -2.79
N SER A 57 10.32 -17.83 -3.72
CA SER A 57 11.56 -17.03 -3.79
C SER A 57 11.29 -15.55 -4.09
N LEU A 58 10.33 -15.25 -4.99
CA LEU A 58 9.89 -13.87 -5.26
C LEU A 58 9.24 -13.22 -4.04
N VAL A 59 8.37 -13.95 -3.33
CA VAL A 59 7.77 -13.46 -2.08
C VAL A 59 8.86 -13.21 -1.03
N PHE A 60 9.82 -14.12 -0.86
CA PHE A 60 10.96 -13.92 0.04
C PHE A 60 11.78 -12.68 -0.34
N GLY A 61 12.08 -12.48 -1.63
CA GLY A 61 12.81 -11.31 -2.13
C GLY A 61 12.09 -9.99 -1.86
N ILE A 62 10.79 -9.93 -2.18
CA ILE A 62 9.95 -8.75 -1.95
C ILE A 62 9.83 -8.46 -0.44
N THR A 63 9.70 -9.50 0.39
CA THR A 63 9.56 -9.35 1.84
C THR A 63 10.87 -8.88 2.48
N MET A 64 12.02 -9.38 2.00
CA MET A 64 13.34 -8.93 2.44
C MET A 64 13.58 -7.46 2.05
N PHE A 65 13.24 -7.08 0.82
CA PHE A 65 13.31 -5.70 0.37
C PHE A 65 12.39 -4.78 1.20
N LEU A 66 11.16 -5.21 1.50
CA LEU A 66 10.27 -4.48 2.41
C LEU A 66 10.84 -4.38 3.83
N ALA A 67 11.51 -5.41 4.33
CA ALA A 67 12.10 -5.39 5.67
C ALA A 67 13.26 -4.37 5.75
N VAL A 68 14.12 -4.34 4.75
CA VAL A 68 15.20 -3.33 4.65
C VAL A 68 14.61 -1.92 4.49
N GLY A 69 13.59 -1.76 3.65
CA GLY A 69 12.87 -0.49 3.49
C GLY A 69 12.21 0.00 4.79
N ASN A 70 11.63 -0.92 5.57
CA ASN A 70 11.08 -0.62 6.90
C ASN A 70 12.16 -0.13 7.86
N LEU A 71 13.34 -0.76 7.86
CA LEU A 71 14.45 -0.35 8.72
C LEU A 71 14.92 1.06 8.37
N PHE A 72 15.05 1.36 7.08
CA PHE A 72 15.47 2.66 6.59
C PHE A 72 14.45 3.76 6.92
N MET A 73 13.16 3.50 6.68
CA MET A 73 12.07 4.40 7.07
C MET A 73 11.98 4.62 8.57
N SER A 74 12.24 3.57 9.37
CA SER A 74 12.29 3.68 10.83
C SER A 74 13.45 4.55 11.31
N SER A 75 14.61 4.51 10.65
CA SER A 75 15.72 5.43 10.96
C SER A 75 15.37 6.89 10.63
N ILE A 76 14.71 7.13 9.49
CA ILE A 76 14.26 8.47 9.07
C ILE A 76 13.22 9.03 10.06
N ILE A 77 12.39 8.18 10.67
CA ILE A 77 11.37 8.62 11.63
C ILE A 77 11.92 9.27 12.88
N ASN A 78 13.11 8.87 13.28
CA ASN A 78 13.76 9.40 14.47
C ASN A 78 14.25 10.84 14.27
N CYS A 79 14.45 11.28 13.02
CA CYS A 79 14.89 12.64 12.70
C CYS A 79 13.74 13.64 12.47
N ILE A 80 12.66 13.24 11.79
CA ILE A 80 11.64 14.20 11.28
C ILE A 80 10.36 14.21 12.14
N GLY A 81 10.18 13.19 13.00
CA GLY A 81 9.01 13.03 13.86
C GLY A 81 7.90 12.21 13.19
N ARG A 82 7.24 11.33 13.98
CA ARG A 82 6.29 10.32 13.48
C ARG A 82 5.11 10.93 12.74
N LYS A 83 4.46 11.94 13.33
CA LYS A 83 3.27 12.57 12.72
C LYS A 83 3.57 13.15 11.33
N ARG A 84 4.65 13.94 11.20
CA ARG A 84 4.99 14.64 9.95
C ARG A 84 5.31 13.67 8.82
N LEU A 85 6.01 12.59 9.13
CA LEU A 85 6.33 11.57 8.14
C LEU A 85 5.12 10.79 7.66
N VAL A 86 4.24 10.37 8.57
CA VAL A 86 3.00 9.67 8.18
C VAL A 86 2.17 10.54 7.23
N ILE A 87 2.00 11.83 7.55
CA ILE A 87 1.25 12.77 6.70
C ILE A 87 1.95 12.93 5.35
N GLY A 88 3.26 13.18 5.34
CA GLY A 88 4.04 13.38 4.11
C GLY A 88 3.98 12.17 3.19
N ILE A 89 4.25 10.97 3.71
CA ILE A 89 4.19 9.72 2.95
C ILE A 89 2.78 9.49 2.42
N GLN A 90 1.75 9.74 3.24
CA GLN A 90 0.37 9.48 2.85
C GLN A 90 -0.12 10.43 1.74
N MET A 91 0.28 11.70 1.80
CA MET A 91 -0.03 12.71 0.78
C MET A 91 0.70 12.43 -0.53
N VAL A 92 2.00 12.14 -0.47
CA VAL A 92 2.82 11.84 -1.65
C VAL A 92 2.36 10.54 -2.32
N ALA A 93 2.06 9.50 -1.55
CA ALA A 93 1.52 8.24 -2.09
C ALA A 93 0.12 8.41 -2.69
N GLY A 94 -0.76 9.20 -2.05
CA GLY A 94 -2.08 9.50 -2.61
C GLY A 94 -1.98 10.26 -3.93
N LEU A 95 -1.12 11.28 -3.98
CA LEU A 95 -0.90 12.09 -5.17
C LEU A 95 -0.25 11.28 -6.30
N SER A 96 0.71 10.41 -5.99
CA SER A 96 1.36 9.55 -6.99
C SER A 96 0.37 8.58 -7.63
N ALA A 97 -0.59 8.05 -6.88
CA ALA A 97 -1.65 7.18 -7.43
C ALA A 97 -2.61 7.93 -8.36
N LEU A 98 -2.95 9.19 -8.06
CA LEU A 98 -3.80 10.02 -8.91
C LEU A 98 -3.10 10.42 -10.22
N LEU A 99 -1.79 10.71 -10.14
CA LEU A 99 -0.96 11.07 -11.28
C LEU A 99 -0.57 9.87 -12.16
N LEU A 100 -0.64 8.65 -11.61
CA LEU A 100 -0.24 7.42 -12.29
C LEU A 100 -0.99 7.22 -13.62
N ASN A 101 -2.29 7.56 -13.67
CA ASN A 101 -3.08 7.40 -14.89
C ASN A 101 -2.73 8.43 -15.99
N PHE A 102 -2.10 9.55 -15.62
CA PHE A 102 -1.76 10.61 -16.57
C PHE A 102 -0.42 10.36 -17.27
N SER A 103 0.39 9.42 -16.78
CA SER A 103 1.74 9.17 -17.30
C SER A 103 1.75 8.09 -18.39
N PRO A 104 2.06 8.43 -19.66
CA PRO A 104 2.18 7.46 -20.74
C PRO A 104 3.50 6.66 -20.72
N TYR A 105 4.43 6.98 -19.81
CA TYR A 105 5.74 6.33 -19.72
C TYR A 105 5.75 5.20 -18.70
N TRP A 106 6.14 3.99 -19.13
CA TRP A 106 6.20 2.79 -18.28
C TRP A 106 7.08 2.97 -17.04
N ILE A 107 8.26 3.60 -17.19
CA ILE A 107 9.23 3.79 -16.12
C ILE A 107 8.70 4.74 -15.04
N LEU A 108 8.03 5.81 -15.45
CA LEU A 108 7.47 6.79 -14.54
C LEU A 108 6.29 6.19 -13.76
N SER A 109 5.45 5.42 -14.44
CA SER A 109 4.34 4.69 -13.82
C SER A 109 4.85 3.65 -12.80
N ALA A 110 5.94 2.94 -13.11
CA ALA A 110 6.57 2.01 -12.16
C ALA A 110 7.11 2.72 -10.90
N ILE A 111 7.77 3.86 -11.07
CA ILE A 111 8.26 4.68 -9.94
C ILE A 111 7.09 5.19 -9.10
N MET A 112 6.03 5.72 -9.73
CA MET A 112 4.83 6.20 -9.04
C MET A 112 4.12 5.08 -8.28
N PHE A 113 4.10 3.86 -8.83
CA PHE A 113 3.56 2.68 -8.17
C PHE A 113 4.39 2.28 -6.94
N MET A 114 5.72 2.32 -7.03
CA MET A 114 6.61 2.08 -5.88
C MET A 114 6.41 3.12 -4.77
N ILE A 115 6.26 4.39 -5.13
CA ILE A 115 5.93 5.47 -4.19
C ILE A 115 4.56 5.20 -3.54
N PHE A 116 3.56 4.76 -4.30
CA PHE A 116 2.25 4.43 -3.75
C PHE A 116 2.32 3.25 -2.76
N LEU A 117 3.14 2.24 -3.03
CA LEU A 117 3.36 1.09 -2.13
C LEU A 117 4.03 1.50 -0.81
N SER A 118 4.80 2.58 -0.78
CA SER A 118 5.42 3.07 0.46
C SER A 118 4.39 3.41 1.56
N ALA A 119 3.13 3.66 1.21
CA ALA A 119 2.07 3.87 2.19
C ALA A 119 1.74 2.63 3.06
N ILE A 120 2.26 1.45 2.74
CA ILE A 120 2.14 0.25 3.61
C ILE A 120 2.79 0.50 4.97
N PHE A 121 3.88 1.27 5.02
CA PHE A 121 4.59 1.58 6.26
C PHE A 121 3.70 2.34 7.27
N ASN A 122 2.74 3.14 6.78
CA ASN A 122 1.83 3.91 7.64
C ASN A 122 0.97 3.01 8.55
N PHE A 123 0.62 1.79 8.14
CA PHE A 123 -0.17 0.89 8.98
C PHE A 123 0.57 0.51 10.28
N GLY A 124 1.88 0.24 10.17
CA GLY A 124 2.73 -0.04 11.33
C GLY A 124 2.80 1.17 12.27
N PHE A 125 3.02 2.35 11.71
CA PHE A 125 3.09 3.59 12.51
C PHE A 125 1.77 3.96 13.18
N MET A 126 0.63 3.76 12.53
CA MET A 126 -0.69 4.02 13.12
C MET A 126 -0.99 3.09 14.31
N ASN A 127 -0.52 1.84 14.26
CA ASN A 127 -0.66 0.92 15.39
C ASN A 127 0.20 1.39 16.59
N THR A 128 1.45 1.80 16.34
CA THR A 128 2.33 2.38 17.37
C THR A 128 1.78 3.71 17.91
N TYR A 129 1.15 4.53 17.08
CA TYR A 129 0.55 5.78 17.53
C TYR A 129 -0.69 5.52 18.42
N SER A 130 -1.52 4.55 18.05
CA SER A 130 -2.70 4.17 18.83
C SER A 130 -2.31 3.72 20.25
N VAL A 131 -1.25 2.92 20.39
CA VAL A 131 -0.75 2.49 21.71
C VAL A 131 -0.17 3.64 22.56
N ASP A 132 0.23 4.74 21.94
CA ASP A 132 0.79 5.92 22.61
C ASP A 132 -0.30 6.91 23.03
N VAL A 133 -1.38 7.04 22.24
CA VAL A 133 -2.54 7.91 22.52
C VAL A 133 -3.43 7.38 23.63
N PHE A 134 -3.76 6.07 23.61
CA PHE A 134 -4.73 5.53 24.56
C PHE A 134 -4.12 5.29 25.95
N PRO A 135 -4.82 5.64 27.05
CA PRO A 135 -4.36 5.34 28.40
C PRO A 135 -4.45 3.84 28.71
N THR A 136 -3.62 3.37 29.66
CA THR A 136 -3.35 1.94 29.92
C THR A 136 -4.60 1.10 30.13
N TYR A 137 -5.66 1.64 30.75
CA TYR A 137 -6.88 0.91 31.10
C TYR A 137 -7.78 0.57 29.90
N VAL A 138 -7.71 1.31 28.78
CA VAL A 138 -8.49 1.04 27.54
C VAL A 138 -7.61 0.73 26.32
N LYS A 139 -6.29 0.85 26.46
CA LYS A 139 -5.32 0.67 25.37
C LYS A 139 -5.48 -0.65 24.62
N ALA A 140 -5.62 -1.76 25.35
CA ALA A 140 -5.76 -3.09 24.72
C ALA A 140 -7.04 -3.20 23.88
N MET A 141 -8.17 -2.72 24.39
CA MET A 141 -9.45 -2.76 23.67
C MET A 141 -9.44 -1.84 22.45
N ALA A 142 -8.96 -0.60 22.60
CA ALA A 142 -8.90 0.36 21.51
C ALA A 142 -8.00 -0.11 20.36
N VAL A 143 -6.85 -0.69 20.68
CA VAL A 143 -5.92 -1.28 19.69
C VAL A 143 -6.57 -2.48 19.00
N CYS A 144 -7.21 -3.39 19.75
CA CYS A 144 -7.89 -4.54 19.17
C CYS A 144 -8.99 -4.12 18.20
N LEU A 145 -9.84 -3.15 18.58
CA LEU A 145 -10.90 -2.62 17.71
C LEU A 145 -10.33 -2.00 16.43
N THR A 146 -9.27 -1.18 16.55
CA THR A 146 -8.59 -0.56 15.40
C THR A 146 -8.03 -1.62 14.47
N LEU A 147 -7.42 -2.68 15.01
CA LEU A 147 -6.89 -3.79 14.24
C LEU A 147 -8.00 -4.59 13.56
N MET A 148 -9.11 -4.90 14.25
CA MET A 148 -10.25 -5.62 13.68
C MET A 148 -10.85 -4.88 12.48
N VAL A 149 -11.08 -3.57 12.61
CA VAL A 149 -11.55 -2.71 11.51
C VAL A 149 -10.52 -2.64 10.38
N GLY A 150 -9.23 -2.55 10.71
CA GLY A 150 -8.14 -2.59 9.74
C GLY A 150 -8.07 -3.91 8.95
N ARG A 151 -8.34 -5.05 9.59
CA ARG A 151 -8.37 -6.36 8.94
C ARG A 151 -9.63 -6.52 8.07
N ALA A 152 -10.80 -6.14 8.57
CA ALA A 152 -12.04 -6.20 7.81
C ALA A 152 -11.97 -5.35 6.53
N SER A 153 -11.47 -4.11 6.64
CA SER A 153 -11.28 -3.22 5.48
C SER A 153 -10.24 -3.77 4.50
N ALA A 154 -9.20 -4.47 4.97
CA ALA A 154 -8.25 -5.14 4.08
C ALA A 154 -8.91 -6.26 3.27
N VAL A 155 -9.71 -7.12 3.90
CA VAL A 155 -10.42 -8.22 3.21
C VAL A 155 -11.38 -7.67 2.14
N ILE A 156 -12.19 -6.68 2.51
CA ILE A 156 -13.10 -6.03 1.57
C ILE A 156 -12.30 -5.37 0.43
N GLY A 157 -11.25 -4.64 0.78
CA GLY A 157 -10.39 -3.96 -0.19
C GLY A 157 -9.66 -4.88 -1.15
N ILE A 158 -9.23 -6.08 -0.73
CA ILE A 158 -8.57 -7.06 -1.61
C ILE A 158 -9.55 -7.56 -2.69
N ASN A 159 -10.79 -7.87 -2.30
CA ASN A 159 -11.81 -8.37 -3.21
C ASN A 159 -12.30 -7.29 -4.18
N VAL A 160 -12.54 -6.08 -3.67
CA VAL A 160 -12.95 -4.93 -4.49
C VAL A 160 -11.85 -4.56 -5.47
N LEU A 161 -10.59 -4.50 -5.03
CA LEU A 161 -9.45 -4.17 -5.90
C LEU A 161 -9.37 -5.13 -7.09
N LYS A 162 -9.46 -6.44 -6.85
CA LYS A 162 -9.42 -7.45 -7.91
C LYS A 162 -10.48 -7.16 -8.98
N ARG A 163 -11.73 -6.99 -8.57
CA ARG A 163 -12.85 -6.72 -9.50
C ARG A 163 -12.65 -5.43 -10.29
N LEU A 164 -12.11 -4.40 -9.65
CA LEU A 164 -11.81 -3.15 -10.33
C LEU A 164 -10.65 -3.32 -11.29
N LEU A 165 -9.61 -4.08 -10.96
CA LEU A 165 -8.48 -4.32 -11.84
C LEU A 165 -8.89 -5.06 -13.13
N ASP A 166 -9.82 -6.02 -13.01
CA ASP A 166 -10.35 -6.80 -14.13
C ASP A 166 -11.28 -5.96 -15.02
N ASN A 167 -12.17 -5.15 -14.43
CA ASN A 167 -13.15 -4.37 -15.20
C ASN A 167 -12.62 -2.97 -15.61
N ASN A 168 -12.22 -2.17 -14.63
CA ASN A 168 -11.83 -0.75 -14.77
C ASN A 168 -10.62 -0.42 -13.90
N CYS A 169 -9.42 -0.80 -14.36
CA CYS A 169 -8.18 -0.60 -13.64
C CYS A 169 -7.93 0.86 -13.22
N GLU A 170 -8.26 1.83 -14.08
CA GLU A 170 -8.07 3.25 -13.81
C GLU A 170 -8.89 3.72 -12.60
N ALA A 171 -10.14 3.22 -12.49
CA ALA A 171 -11.01 3.51 -11.35
C ALA A 171 -10.41 2.97 -10.04
N ALA A 172 -9.69 1.85 -10.08
CA ALA A 172 -8.99 1.33 -8.91
C ALA A 172 -7.97 2.34 -8.36
N PHE A 173 -7.13 2.90 -9.23
CA PHE A 173 -6.11 3.85 -8.80
C PHE A 173 -6.72 5.17 -8.31
N TYR A 174 -7.78 5.67 -8.94
CA TYR A 174 -8.46 6.87 -8.47
C TYR A 174 -9.15 6.69 -7.10
N ILE A 175 -9.86 5.59 -6.90
CA ILE A 175 -10.58 5.33 -5.64
C ILE A 175 -9.59 5.12 -4.50
N TYR A 176 -8.60 4.25 -4.68
CA TYR A 176 -7.64 3.98 -3.62
C TYR A 176 -6.67 5.16 -3.42
N GLY A 177 -6.35 5.92 -4.47
CA GLY A 177 -5.56 7.15 -4.40
C GLY A 177 -6.27 8.27 -3.64
N SER A 178 -7.57 8.47 -3.88
CA SER A 178 -8.36 9.46 -3.14
C SER A 178 -8.58 9.08 -1.67
N ILE A 179 -8.80 7.80 -1.36
CA ILE A 179 -8.84 7.30 0.02
C ILE A 179 -7.49 7.51 0.71
N ALA A 180 -6.38 7.23 0.01
CA ALA A 180 -5.04 7.46 0.51
C ALA A 180 -4.81 8.95 0.81
N PHE A 181 -5.12 9.83 -0.13
CA PHE A 181 -4.96 11.27 0.02
C PHE A 181 -5.84 11.84 1.14
N GLY A 182 -7.11 11.43 1.18
CA GLY A 182 -8.05 11.79 2.26
C GLY A 182 -7.56 11.34 3.63
N GLY A 183 -6.96 10.15 3.74
CA GLY A 183 -6.31 9.69 4.97
C GLY A 183 -5.18 10.60 5.44
N GLY A 184 -4.39 11.16 4.51
CA GLY A 184 -3.36 12.15 4.81
C GLY A 184 -3.94 13.47 5.35
N ILE A 185 -5.06 13.94 4.78
CA ILE A 185 -5.77 15.13 5.25
C ILE A 185 -6.32 14.90 6.66
N VAL A 186 -6.96 13.75 6.91
CA VAL A 186 -7.47 13.41 8.25
C VAL A 186 -6.32 13.30 9.26
N ALA A 187 -5.17 12.76 8.85
CA ALA A 187 -3.97 12.71 9.70
C ALA A 187 -3.42 14.10 10.06
N PHE A 188 -3.72 15.15 9.29
CA PHE A 188 -3.38 16.52 9.65
C PHE A 188 -4.10 16.98 10.93
N LEU A 189 -5.36 16.54 11.09
CA LEU A 189 -6.23 16.85 12.23
C LEU A 189 -5.80 16.16 13.53
N LEU A 190 -4.96 15.12 13.45
CA LEU A 190 -4.48 14.39 14.64
C LEU A 190 -3.60 15.31 15.53
N PRO A 191 -3.72 15.25 16.86
CA PRO A 191 -2.88 16.02 17.77
C PRO A 191 -1.41 15.64 17.65
N SER A 192 -0.52 16.63 17.72
CA SER A 192 0.94 16.42 17.68
C SER A 192 1.42 15.61 18.88
N ASP A 193 2.47 14.81 18.71
CA ASP A 193 3.09 13.97 19.75
C ASP A 193 3.43 14.77 21.03
N GLU A 194 3.81 16.04 20.87
CA GLU A 194 4.07 17.01 21.96
C GLU A 194 2.84 17.23 22.87
N LYS A 195 1.63 17.32 22.28
CA LYS A 195 0.38 17.50 23.03
C LYS A 195 -0.02 16.21 23.77
N ILE A 196 0.31 15.04 23.22
CA ILE A 196 0.03 13.74 23.85
C ILE A 196 0.93 13.54 25.08
N LYS A 197 2.22 13.90 25.00
CA LYS A 197 3.13 13.90 26.17
C LYS A 197 2.68 14.85 27.27
N SER A 198 2.21 16.05 26.92
CA SER A 198 1.68 17.02 27.88
C SER A 198 0.42 16.53 28.60
N GLN A 199 -0.49 15.86 27.89
CA GLN A 199 -1.74 15.29 28.44
C GLN A 199 -1.53 14.08 29.37
N LYS A 200 -0.40 13.35 29.26
CA LYS A 200 -0.05 12.28 30.22
C LYS A 200 0.55 12.80 31.52
N LYS A 201 0.96 14.07 31.59
CA LYS A 201 1.62 14.67 32.76
C LYS A 201 0.71 15.11 33.94
N PRO A 202 -0.61 15.33 33.83
CA PRO A 202 -1.39 15.90 34.94
C PRO A 202 -1.90 14.84 35.94
N LEU A 203 -1.44 13.59 35.90
CA LEU A 203 -1.82 12.54 36.86
C LEU A 203 -0.57 11.95 37.56
N GLN A 204 0.31 12.83 38.01
CA GLN A 204 1.38 12.51 38.98
C GLN A 204 1.40 13.55 40.10
N THR A 205 0.25 13.79 40.72
CA THR A 205 0.15 14.54 41.97
C THR A 205 -0.89 13.89 42.85
#